data_AF-A0A966LN35-F1
#
_entry.id   AF-A0A966LN35-F1
#
_cell.length_a   1.000
_cell.length_b   1.000
_cell.length_c   1.000
_cell.angle_alpha   90.00
_cell.angle_beta   90.00
_cell.angle_gamma   90.00
#
_symmetry.space_group_name_H-M   'P 1'
#
loop_
_entity.id
_entity.type
_entity.pdbx_description
1 polymer ?
#
loop_
_entity_poly.entity_id
_entity_poly.type
_entity_poly.pdbx_seq_one_letter_code
_entity_poly.pdbx_strand_id
1 'polypeptide(L)'
;MKNILFLAVSFGFLCMACGKKEAQYIPAESALDAGREFIDACLKGDFAKAAFYMVNDSTNTRHLGQAESRYRENDKEGRQQLRQASINIREVSDVDDSTSIIYYNNSFDKLPLKVKIVRQDKAWLVDFKYTFSPNL
;
A
#
# COMPACT_ATOMS: atom_id res chain seq x y z
N MET A 1 -66.33 -19.26 -12.31
CA MET A 1 -65.15 -19.40 -11.42
C MET A 1 -63.95 -18.86 -12.20
N LYS A 2 -63.26 -17.88 -11.59
CA LYS A 2 -62.28 -16.96 -12.20
C LYS A 2 -60.93 -17.67 -12.36
N ASN A 3 -60.42 -17.81 -13.59
CA ASN A 3 -59.09 -18.37 -13.83
C ASN A 3 -58.12 -17.28 -14.33
N ILE A 4 -57.33 -16.81 -13.38
CA ILE A 4 -55.89 -16.51 -13.42
C ILE A 4 -55.39 -15.62 -14.58
N LEU A 5 -55.16 -14.37 -14.17
CA LEU A 5 -54.43 -13.31 -14.84
C LEU A 5 -52.97 -13.72 -15.10
N PHE A 6 -52.56 -13.78 -16.37
CA PHE A 6 -51.15 -13.74 -16.76
C PHE A 6 -50.63 -12.32 -16.49
N LEU A 7 -49.77 -12.15 -15.48
CA LEU A 7 -48.96 -10.94 -15.34
C LEU A 7 -47.50 -11.31 -15.57
N ALA A 8 -46.98 -10.85 -16.70
CA ALA A 8 -45.65 -11.13 -17.18
C ALA A 8 -44.57 -10.51 -16.26
N VAL A 9 -43.56 -11.34 -16.03
CA VAL A 9 -42.27 -11.06 -15.41
C VAL A 9 -41.57 -9.89 -16.10
N SER A 10 -41.21 -8.86 -15.33
CA SER A 10 -40.05 -7.99 -15.58
C SER A 10 -39.81 -7.10 -14.36
N PHE A 11 -39.18 -7.65 -13.32
CA PHE A 11 -38.56 -6.84 -12.28
C PHE A 11 -37.07 -6.70 -12.62
N GLY A 12 -36.70 -5.48 -12.98
CA GLY A 12 -35.41 -5.14 -13.58
C GLY A 12 -34.22 -5.52 -12.70
N PHE A 13 -33.23 -6.08 -13.36
CA PHE A 13 -31.90 -6.36 -12.86
C PHE A 13 -31.17 -5.02 -12.59
N LEU A 14 -31.35 -4.46 -11.39
CA LEU A 14 -30.59 -3.31 -10.90
C LEU A 14 -29.20 -3.77 -10.44
N CYS A 15 -28.33 -4.15 -11.37
CA CYS A 15 -26.90 -4.17 -11.12
C CYS A 15 -26.34 -2.76 -11.35
N MET A 16 -26.58 -1.85 -10.40
CA MET A 16 -25.74 -0.65 -10.31
C MET A 16 -24.35 -1.10 -9.87
N ALA A 17 -23.45 -1.17 -10.86
CA ALA A 17 -22.03 -1.31 -10.66
C ALA A 17 -21.57 -0.28 -9.63
N CYS A 18 -21.11 -0.76 -8.47
CA CYS A 18 -20.31 0.02 -7.53
C CYS A 18 -18.94 0.20 -8.19
N GLY A 19 -18.84 1.15 -9.13
CA GLY A 19 -17.58 1.54 -9.73
C GLY A 19 -16.73 2.22 -8.67
N LYS A 20 -15.90 1.46 -7.97
CA LYS A 20 -14.77 2.03 -7.24
C LYS A 20 -13.97 2.80 -8.29
N LYS A 21 -13.90 4.13 -8.20
CA LYS A 21 -12.90 4.90 -8.94
C LYS A 21 -11.55 4.31 -8.54
N GLU A 22 -10.93 3.51 -9.40
CA GLU A 22 -9.54 3.13 -9.21
C GLU A 22 -8.75 4.44 -9.16
N ALA A 23 -8.08 4.67 -8.02
CA ALA A 23 -7.15 5.76 -7.92
C ALA A 23 -6.04 5.50 -8.95
N GLN A 24 -5.85 6.44 -9.89
CA GLN A 24 -4.72 6.41 -10.80
C GLN A 24 -3.48 6.81 -10.01
N TYR A 25 -2.80 5.84 -9.43
CA TYR A 25 -1.45 6.02 -8.89
C TYR A 25 -0.44 6.02 -10.05
N ILE A 26 0.60 6.81 -9.91
CA ILE A 26 1.63 6.99 -10.94
C ILE A 26 2.79 6.04 -10.61
N PRO A 27 3.28 5.22 -11.54
CA PRO A 27 4.46 4.40 -11.30
C PRO A 27 5.67 5.25 -10.88
N ALA A 28 6.45 4.75 -9.93
CA ALA A 28 7.61 5.46 -9.42
C ALA A 28 8.71 5.62 -10.49
N GLU A 29 9.36 6.79 -10.48
CA GLU A 29 10.42 7.11 -11.45
C GLU A 29 11.79 6.54 -11.04
N SER A 30 11.98 6.26 -9.76
CA SER A 30 13.22 5.75 -9.19
C SER A 30 12.98 4.84 -7.98
N ALA A 31 14.02 4.12 -7.54
CA ALA A 31 13.95 3.32 -6.33
C ALA A 31 13.63 4.17 -5.08
N LEU A 32 14.23 5.35 -5.01
CA LEU A 32 14.01 6.32 -3.92
C LEU A 32 12.57 6.83 -3.89
N ASP A 33 12.00 7.09 -5.07
CA ASP A 33 10.62 7.52 -5.24
C ASP A 33 9.64 6.44 -4.79
N ALA A 34 9.80 5.20 -5.27
CA ALA A 34 8.97 4.06 -4.86
C ALA A 34 8.98 3.85 -3.35
N GLY A 35 10.16 3.90 -2.73
CA GLY A 35 10.30 3.76 -1.29
C GLY A 35 9.62 4.90 -0.53
N ARG A 36 9.80 6.16 -0.95
CA ARG A 36 9.13 7.30 -0.31
C ARG A 36 7.62 7.21 -0.42
N GLU A 37 7.09 6.92 -1.61
CA GLU A 37 5.67 6.81 -1.87
C GLU A 37 5.01 5.69 -1.05
N PHE A 38 5.66 4.53 -0.96
CA PHE A 38 5.22 3.42 -0.13
C PHE A 38 5.19 3.78 1.37
N ILE A 39 6.29 4.34 1.89
CA ILE A 39 6.42 4.69 3.31
C ILE A 39 5.40 5.78 3.68
N ASP A 40 5.29 6.82 2.85
CA ASP A 40 4.35 7.92 3.05
C ASP A 40 2.90 7.44 3.02
N ALA A 41 2.56 6.54 2.09
CA ALA A 41 1.24 5.92 2.02
C ALA A 41 0.91 5.13 3.31
N CYS A 42 1.88 4.38 3.86
CA CYS A 42 1.71 3.70 5.14
C CYS A 42 1.47 4.69 6.30
N LEU A 43 2.25 5.77 6.39
CA LEU A 43 2.08 6.82 7.41
C LEU A 43 0.74 7.56 7.28
N LYS A 44 0.25 7.72 6.06
CA LYS A 44 -1.03 8.37 5.78
C LYS A 44 -2.24 7.45 5.93
N GLY A 45 -2.01 6.15 6.10
CA GLY A 45 -3.05 5.15 6.18
C GLY A 45 -3.71 4.84 4.83
N ASP A 46 -3.04 5.18 3.72
CA ASP A 46 -3.45 4.87 2.35
C ASP A 46 -2.80 3.54 1.90
N PHE A 47 -3.28 2.44 2.47
CA PHE A 47 -2.71 1.12 2.19
C PHE A 47 -3.01 0.62 0.77
N ALA A 48 -4.00 1.21 0.08
CA ALA A 48 -4.23 0.95 -1.34
C ALA A 48 -3.09 1.53 -2.18
N LYS A 49 -2.66 2.77 -1.90
CA LYS A 49 -1.47 3.37 -2.53
C LYS A 49 -0.20 2.62 -2.14
N ALA A 50 -0.03 2.23 -0.87
CA ALA A 50 1.12 1.44 -0.46
C ALA A 50 1.20 0.11 -1.22
N ALA A 51 0.07 -0.60 -1.38
CA ALA A 51 0.02 -1.83 -2.17
C ALA A 51 0.41 -1.64 -3.64
N PHE A 52 0.07 -0.49 -4.24
CA PHE A 52 0.44 -0.17 -5.62
C PHE A 52 1.96 -0.07 -5.82
N TYR A 53 2.70 0.46 -4.84
CA TYR A 53 4.16 0.57 -4.89
C TYR A 53 4.88 -0.66 -4.30
N MET A 54 4.20 -1.76 -4.03
CA MET A 54 4.76 -2.96 -3.39
C MET A 54 4.79 -4.13 -4.35
N VAL A 55 5.79 -5.01 -4.20
CA VAL A 55 5.80 -6.31 -4.88
C VAL A 55 4.55 -7.10 -4.45
N ASN A 56 3.73 -7.51 -5.41
CA ASN A 56 2.49 -8.22 -5.16
C ASN A 56 2.74 -9.72 -4.96
N ASP A 57 3.20 -10.08 -3.77
CA ASP A 57 3.25 -11.47 -3.30
C ASP A 57 2.57 -11.65 -1.95
N SER A 58 2.31 -12.91 -1.56
CA SER A 58 1.55 -13.25 -0.36
C SER A 58 2.23 -12.80 0.94
N THR A 59 3.57 -12.79 0.98
CA THR A 59 4.32 -12.44 2.19
C THR A 59 4.35 -10.92 2.37
N ASN A 60 4.59 -10.18 1.28
CA ASN A 60 4.48 -8.73 1.23
C ASN A 60 3.07 -8.26 1.60
N THR A 61 2.04 -8.86 1.01
CA THR A 61 0.63 -8.57 1.30
C THR A 61 0.30 -8.81 2.78
N ARG A 62 0.79 -9.92 3.36
CA ARG A 62 0.60 -10.20 4.78
C ARG A 62 1.22 -9.13 5.69
N HIS A 63 2.46 -8.73 5.40
CA HIS A 63 3.13 -7.69 6.19
C HIS A 63 2.44 -6.33 6.04
N LEU A 64 1.98 -5.98 4.84
CA LEU A 64 1.21 -4.77 4.62
C LEU A 64 -0.10 -4.76 5.42
N GLY A 65 -0.82 -5.89 5.43
CA GLY A 65 -2.02 -6.05 6.26
C GLY A 65 -1.75 -5.88 7.76
N GLN A 66 -0.63 -6.40 8.26
CA GLN A 66 -0.20 -6.18 9.64
C GLN A 66 0.13 -4.71 9.94
N ALA A 67 0.78 -4.01 9.01
CA ALA A 67 1.03 -2.58 9.12
C ALA A 67 -0.28 -1.78 9.13
N GLU A 68 -1.25 -2.16 8.29
CA GLU A 68 -2.58 -1.58 8.32
C GLU A 68 -3.30 -1.80 9.65
N SER A 69 -3.36 -3.03 10.15
CA SER A 69 -3.99 -3.31 11.45
C SER A 69 -3.41 -2.44 12.56
N ARG A 70 -2.07 -2.36 12.66
CA ARG A 70 -1.39 -1.49 13.63
C ARG A 70 -1.74 -0.01 13.46
N TYR A 71 -1.81 0.49 12.22
CA TYR A 71 -2.22 1.86 11.96
C TYR A 71 -3.67 2.12 12.42
N ARG A 72 -4.58 1.17 12.18
CA ARG A 72 -6.00 1.30 12.53
C ARG A 72 -6.27 1.14 14.04
N GLU A 73 -5.42 0.41 14.75
CA GLU A 73 -5.45 0.26 16.22
C GLU A 73 -5.11 1.56 16.97
N ASN A 74 -4.33 2.46 16.36
CA ASN A 74 -4.08 3.78 16.93
C ASN A 74 -5.38 4.57 17.05
N ASP A 75 -5.51 5.40 18.08
CA ASP A 75 -6.61 6.35 18.22
C ASP A 75 -6.52 7.50 17.19
N LYS A 76 -7.42 8.48 17.29
CA LYS A 76 -7.47 9.58 16.33
C LYS A 76 -6.19 10.41 16.36
N GLU A 77 -5.68 10.66 17.56
CA GLU A 77 -4.50 11.45 17.86
C GLU A 77 -3.24 10.75 17.35
N GLY A 78 -3.04 9.47 17.65
CA GLY A 78 -1.91 8.67 17.16
C GLY A 78 -1.88 8.58 15.64
N ARG A 79 -3.04 8.36 14.99
CA ARG A 79 -3.12 8.40 13.52
C ARG A 79 -2.83 9.79 12.95
N GLN A 80 -3.16 10.86 13.67
CA GLN A 80 -2.84 12.23 13.25
C GLN A 80 -1.33 12.49 13.34
N GLN A 81 -0.67 12.01 14.41
CA GLN A 81 0.78 12.10 14.55
C GLN A 81 1.51 11.35 13.42
N LEU A 82 1.06 10.15 13.08
CA LEU A 82 1.58 9.39 11.94
C LEU A 82 1.40 10.14 10.61
N ARG A 83 0.20 10.69 10.34
CA ARG A 83 -0.07 11.48 9.12
C ARG A 83 0.82 12.73 8.98
N GLN A 84 1.22 13.32 10.10
CA GLN A 84 2.05 14.52 10.15
C GLN A 84 3.54 14.21 10.22
N ALA A 85 3.92 12.95 10.41
CA ALA A 85 5.31 12.55 10.52
C ALA A 85 6.04 12.72 9.19
N SER A 86 7.21 13.33 9.25
CA SER A 86 8.18 13.39 8.17
C SER A 86 8.99 12.10 8.10
N ILE A 87 9.32 11.65 6.89
CA ILE A 87 10.27 10.56 6.65
C ILE A 87 11.68 11.14 6.69
N ASN A 88 12.54 10.62 7.58
CA ASN A 88 13.95 10.96 7.60
C ASN A 88 14.75 9.81 6.99
N ILE A 89 15.22 10.02 5.76
CA ILE A 89 16.10 9.06 5.08
C ILE A 89 17.49 9.20 5.65
N ARG A 90 18.03 8.10 6.17
CA ARG A 90 19.36 8.02 6.77
C ARG A 90 20.40 7.64 5.74
N GLU A 91 20.06 6.68 4.89
CA GLU A 91 20.94 6.15 3.85
C GLU A 91 20.10 5.56 2.71
N VAL A 92 20.61 5.69 1.49
CA VAL A 92 20.17 4.93 0.32
C VAL A 92 21.39 4.15 -0.15
N SER A 93 21.29 2.83 -0.14
CA SER A 93 22.34 1.91 -0.57
C SER A 93 21.90 1.25 -1.87
N ASP A 94 22.49 1.68 -2.98
CA ASP A 94 22.29 1.04 -4.29
C ASP A 94 23.16 -0.21 -4.37
N VAL A 95 22.51 -1.38 -4.31
CA VAL A 95 23.18 -2.68 -4.34
C VAL A 95 23.59 -3.00 -5.78
N ASP A 96 22.70 -2.71 -6.72
CA ASP A 96 22.90 -2.81 -8.17
C ASP A 96 21.87 -1.94 -8.92
N ASP A 97 21.90 -1.96 -10.25
CA ASP A 97 21.02 -1.17 -11.13
C ASP A 97 19.51 -1.48 -11.00
N SER A 98 19.16 -2.55 -10.30
CA SER A 98 17.80 -3.05 -10.11
C SER A 98 17.40 -3.16 -8.64
N THR A 99 18.30 -2.88 -7.69
CA THR A 99 18.07 -3.09 -6.27
C THR A 99 18.68 -1.98 -5.43
N SER A 100 17.85 -1.36 -4.59
CA SER A 100 18.31 -0.39 -3.58
C SER A 100 17.71 -0.70 -2.22
N ILE A 101 18.38 -0.28 -1.15
CA ILE A 101 17.89 -0.37 0.22
C ILE A 101 17.82 1.05 0.79
N ILE A 102 16.65 1.44 1.28
CA ILE A 102 16.45 2.72 1.97
C ILE A 102 16.38 2.46 3.47
N TYR A 103 17.29 3.07 4.22
CA TYR A 103 17.27 3.12 5.68
C TYR A 103 16.63 4.43 6.11
N TYR A 104 15.63 4.35 6.99
CA TYR A 104 14.85 5.51 7.39
C TYR A 104 14.32 5.39 8.82
N ASN A 105 13.80 6.49 9.33
CA ASN A 105 12.82 6.50 10.41
C ASN A 105 11.78 7.59 10.12
N ASN A 106 10.72 7.66 10.93
CA ASN A 106 9.80 8.80 10.90
C ASN A 106 10.01 9.70 12.12
N SER A 107 9.58 10.96 12.06
CA SER A 107 9.76 11.91 13.16
C SER A 107 8.90 11.65 14.39
N PHE A 108 7.90 10.76 14.31
CA PHE A 108 7.01 10.44 15.43
C PHE A 108 7.61 9.36 16.35
N ASP A 109 7.79 8.12 15.88
CA ASP A 109 8.31 7.02 16.71
C ASP A 109 9.84 6.89 16.67
N LYS A 110 10.49 7.47 15.64
CA LYS A 110 11.94 7.45 15.40
C LYS A 110 12.57 6.06 15.31
N LEU A 111 11.75 5.01 15.14
CA LEU A 111 12.22 3.63 15.03
C LEU A 111 13.01 3.45 13.72
N PRO A 112 14.27 3.00 13.77
CA PRO A 112 15.03 2.70 12.56
C PRO A 112 14.42 1.52 11.82
N LEU A 113 14.07 1.74 10.56
CA LEU A 113 13.53 0.74 9.63
C LEU A 113 14.31 0.78 8.32
N LYS A 114 14.10 -0.25 7.51
CA LYS A 114 14.65 -0.33 6.15
C LYS A 114 13.65 -0.99 5.22
N VAL A 115 13.64 -0.58 3.96
CA VAL A 115 12.89 -1.26 2.89
C VAL A 115 13.82 -1.54 1.73
N LYS A 116 13.65 -2.71 1.10
CA LYS A 116 14.31 -3.05 -0.16
C LYS A 116 13.39 -2.66 -1.31
N ILE A 117 13.96 -2.08 -2.35
CA ILE A 117 13.27 -1.71 -3.57
C ILE A 117 13.92 -2.49 -4.70
N VAL A 118 13.09 -3.10 -5.55
CA VAL A 118 13.51 -3.92 -6.67
C VAL A 118 12.86 -3.41 -7.96
N ARG A 119 13.57 -3.54 -9.08
CA ARG A 119 13.02 -3.26 -10.41
C ARG A 119 12.46 -4.54 -11.01
N GLN A 120 11.14 -4.62 -11.15
CA GLN A 120 10.43 -5.74 -11.79
C GLN A 120 9.54 -5.21 -12.91
N ASP A 121 9.60 -5.83 -14.09
CA ASP A 121 8.79 -5.45 -15.27
C ASP A 121 8.84 -3.94 -15.58
N LYS A 122 10.03 -3.35 -15.45
CA LYS A 122 10.34 -1.92 -15.62
C LYS A 122 9.73 -0.98 -14.56
N ALA A 123 9.06 -1.49 -13.54
CA ALA A 123 8.55 -0.73 -12.39
C ALA A 123 9.48 -0.88 -11.17
N TRP A 124 9.61 0.20 -10.39
CA TRP A 124 10.26 0.17 -9.08
C TRP A 124 9.24 -0.16 -8.00
N LEU A 125 9.46 -1.25 -7.26
CA LEU A 125 8.52 -1.78 -6.28
C LEU A 125 9.23 -2.11 -4.96
N VAL A 126 8.54 -1.89 -3.86
CA VAL A 126 9.02 -2.21 -2.51
C VAL A 126 8.83 -3.69 -2.21
N ASP A 127 9.92 -4.38 -1.90
CA ASP A 127 9.91 -5.72 -1.31
C ASP A 127 9.85 -5.62 0.21
N PHE A 128 8.66 -5.33 0.73
CA PHE A 128 8.41 -4.98 2.13
C PHE A 128 8.82 -6.06 3.13
N LYS A 129 8.74 -7.35 2.77
CA LYS A 129 9.13 -8.49 3.61
C LYS A 129 10.60 -8.43 4.05
N TYR A 130 11.46 -7.79 3.25
CA TYR A 130 12.87 -7.58 3.59
C TYR A 130 13.07 -6.79 4.89
N THR A 131 12.12 -5.92 5.24
CA THR A 131 12.11 -5.17 6.52
C THR A 131 12.16 -6.10 7.73
N PHE A 132 11.51 -7.27 7.63
CA PHE A 132 11.32 -8.22 8.72
C PHE A 132 12.26 -9.42 8.64
N SER A 133 12.64 -9.79 7.41
CA SER A 133 13.45 -10.97 7.12
C SER A 133 14.46 -10.66 6.01
N PRO A 134 15.64 -10.08 6.35
CA PRO A 134 16.60 -9.61 5.36
C PRO A 134 17.34 -10.73 4.59
N ASN A 135 17.04 -12.00 4.88
CA ASN A 135 17.61 -13.18 4.22
C ASN A 135 16.61 -13.89 3.28
N LEU A 136 15.45 -13.27 3.02
CA LEU A 136 14.41 -13.78 2.12
C LEU A 136 14.35 -13.00 0.80
#